data_AF-A0A0M8U0C5-F1
#
_entry.id   AF-A0A0M8U0C5-F1
#
_cell.length_a   1.000
_cell.length_b   1.000
_cell.length_c   1.000
_cell.angle_alpha   90.00
_cell.angle_beta   90.00
_cell.angle_gamma   90.00
#
_symmetry.space_group_name_H-M   'P 1'
#
loop_
_entity.id
_entity.type
_entity.pdbx_description
1 polymer ?
#
loop_
_entity_poly.entity_id
_entity_poly.type
_entity_poly.pdbx_seq_one_letter_code
_entity_poly.pdbx_strand_id
1 'polypeptide(L)'
;MLDWGWDPLEEYPGAGKQWASRCVHCGVIKPKKLAHVQRGRGGCTNCAGRDVTDEAARQLMGKADLEPLVDYPGSLQPWLCRCLHCGHVGTPTYAKVHTRGHQCWSCRSEKIADALRLDEEEAIASMLEKALDPLVPYPGSTELPWKARCMTCETVLDPGPTLHNIRGTQRGCPTCAARGINPAKPGYLYLVVHDAHQALKWGIANIEQRLTQHVSQGWELSARWDFDLTRDA
;
A
#
# COMPACT_ATOMS: atom_id res chain seq x y z
N MET A 1 -40.61 -14.32 21.30
CA MET A 1 -40.05 -14.41 19.93
C MET A 1 -41.16 -14.70 18.93
N LEU A 2 -42.05 -15.66 19.23
CA LEU A 2 -43.20 -16.00 18.41
C LEU A 2 -44.11 -14.79 18.12
N ASP A 3 -44.40 -13.97 19.13
CA ASP A 3 -45.19 -12.73 18.99
C ASP A 3 -44.60 -11.71 17.99
N TRP A 4 -43.32 -11.86 17.66
CA TRP A 4 -42.61 -11.03 16.68
C TRP A 4 -42.26 -11.79 15.40
N GLY A 5 -42.92 -12.92 15.14
CA GLY A 5 -42.79 -13.70 13.90
C GLY A 5 -41.55 -14.61 13.82
N TRP A 6 -40.96 -14.98 14.96
CA TRP A 6 -39.80 -15.87 15.03
C TRP A 6 -40.02 -17.04 15.99
N ASP A 7 -39.79 -18.25 15.50
CA ASP A 7 -39.81 -19.49 16.27
C ASP A 7 -38.37 -19.88 16.68
N PRO A 8 -38.00 -19.79 17.98
CA PRO A 8 -36.67 -20.17 18.46
C PRO A 8 -36.39 -21.66 18.26
N LEU A 9 -35.22 -22.00 17.72
CA LEU A 9 -34.80 -23.41 17.52
C LEU A 9 -33.86 -23.91 18.62
N GLU A 10 -33.45 -23.01 19.51
CA GLU A 10 -32.47 -23.23 20.58
C GLU A 10 -33.03 -22.66 21.88
N GLU A 11 -32.53 -23.15 23.02
CA GLU A 11 -32.86 -22.58 24.33
C GLU A 11 -32.43 -21.11 24.44
N TYR A 12 -33.21 -20.32 25.18
CA TYR A 12 -33.01 -18.87 25.28
C TYR A 12 -31.67 -18.52 25.94
N PRO A 13 -30.70 -17.93 25.21
CA PRO A 13 -29.35 -17.66 25.72
C PRO A 13 -29.21 -16.29 26.41
N GLY A 14 -30.29 -15.52 26.54
CA GLY A 14 -30.30 -14.15 27.06
C GLY A 14 -30.42 -13.05 25.99
N ALA A 15 -31.02 -11.91 26.36
CA ALA A 15 -31.56 -10.91 25.40
C ALA A 15 -30.54 -10.29 24.44
N GLY A 16 -29.26 -10.23 24.84
CA GLY A 16 -28.17 -9.65 24.04
C GLY A 16 -27.44 -10.63 23.12
N LYS A 17 -27.66 -11.93 23.26
CA LYS A 17 -27.01 -12.98 22.47
C LYS A 17 -27.83 -13.34 21.23
N GLN A 18 -27.15 -13.79 20.17
CA GLN A 18 -27.81 -14.33 18.99
C GLN A 18 -28.13 -15.81 19.21
N TRP A 19 -29.27 -16.25 18.68
CA TRP A 19 -29.60 -17.67 18.57
C TRP A 19 -30.38 -17.96 17.29
N ALA A 20 -30.31 -19.21 16.84
CA ALA A 20 -31.01 -19.65 15.63
C ALA A 20 -32.52 -19.56 15.84
N SER A 21 -33.20 -18.82 14.95
CA SER A 21 -34.66 -18.69 14.95
C SER A 21 -35.20 -18.85 13.54
N ARG A 22 -36.28 -19.62 13.40
CA ARG A 22 -37.02 -19.82 12.16
C ARG A 22 -38.07 -18.74 11.98
N CYS A 23 -38.15 -18.12 10.81
CA CYS A 23 -39.24 -17.18 10.51
C CYS A 23 -40.55 -17.96 10.36
N VAL A 24 -41.61 -17.55 11.05
CA VAL A 24 -42.92 -18.23 10.97
C VAL A 24 -43.61 -18.07 9.62
N HIS A 25 -43.23 -17.05 8.84
CA HIS A 25 -43.86 -16.75 7.54
C HIS A 25 -43.19 -17.43 6.35
N CYS A 26 -41.85 -17.44 6.31
CA CYS A 26 -41.10 -17.99 5.16
C CYS A 26 -40.19 -19.18 5.51
N GLY A 27 -40.15 -19.59 6.79
CA GLY A 27 -39.35 -20.74 7.22
C GLY A 27 -37.83 -20.51 7.26
N VAL A 28 -37.31 -19.37 6.83
CA VAL A 28 -35.86 -19.11 6.83
C VAL A 28 -35.31 -19.09 8.25
N ILE A 29 -34.17 -19.73 8.47
CA ILE A 29 -33.47 -19.74 9.75
C ILE A 29 -32.44 -18.62 9.76
N LYS A 30 -32.50 -17.75 10.76
CA LYS A 30 -31.54 -16.66 10.94
C LYS A 30 -31.15 -16.51 12.41
N PRO A 31 -29.91 -16.06 12.69
CA PRO A 31 -29.53 -15.67 14.03
C PRO A 31 -30.28 -14.39 14.42
N LYS A 32 -30.96 -14.40 15.58
CA LYS A 32 -31.73 -13.27 16.10
C LYS A 32 -31.35 -12.94 17.53
N LYS A 33 -31.43 -11.64 17.87
CA LYS A 33 -31.30 -11.11 19.23
C LYS A 33 -32.67 -10.60 19.68
N LEU A 34 -33.16 -11.04 20.83
CA LEU A 34 -34.46 -10.58 21.35
C LEU A 34 -34.51 -9.06 21.51
N ALA A 35 -33.44 -8.43 22.02
CA ALA A 35 -33.38 -6.98 22.17
C ALA A 35 -33.57 -6.21 20.83
N HIS A 36 -33.14 -6.78 19.69
CA HIS A 36 -33.35 -6.18 18.38
C HIS A 36 -34.77 -6.40 17.87
N VAL A 37 -35.30 -7.61 18.08
CA VAL A 37 -36.66 -7.99 17.65
C VAL A 37 -37.71 -7.15 18.39
N GLN A 38 -37.57 -6.99 19.71
CA GLN A 38 -38.44 -6.14 20.53
C GLN A 38 -38.44 -4.66 20.10
N ARG A 39 -37.31 -4.16 19.61
CA ARG A 39 -37.16 -2.78 19.11
C ARG A 39 -37.54 -2.62 17.63
N GLY A 40 -38.17 -3.63 17.01
CA GLY A 40 -38.57 -3.61 15.60
C GLY A 40 -37.42 -3.73 14.58
N ARG A 41 -36.16 -3.89 15.03
CA ARG A 41 -34.98 -4.01 14.16
C ARG A 41 -34.67 -5.45 13.75
N GLY A 42 -35.41 -6.44 14.28
CA GLY A 42 -35.17 -7.87 14.09
C GLY A 42 -36.01 -8.54 13.00
N GLY A 43 -36.76 -7.80 12.18
CA GLY A 43 -37.65 -8.35 11.15
C GLY A 43 -36.96 -9.30 10.16
N CYS A 44 -37.76 -10.10 9.45
CA CYS A 44 -37.23 -11.03 8.45
C CYS A 44 -36.82 -10.28 7.19
N THR A 45 -35.52 -10.26 6.90
CA THR A 45 -35.00 -9.61 5.69
C THR A 45 -35.44 -10.35 4.42
N ASN A 46 -35.64 -11.67 4.48
CA ASN A 46 -36.22 -12.45 3.38
C ASN A 46 -37.65 -11.99 3.04
N CYS A 47 -38.58 -12.03 4.01
CA CYS A 47 -39.94 -11.50 3.83
C CYS A 47 -39.99 -10.01 3.44
N ALA A 48 -38.99 -9.23 3.82
CA ALA A 48 -38.87 -7.82 3.42
C ALA A 48 -38.23 -7.63 2.04
N GLY A 49 -37.91 -8.69 1.29
CA GLY A 49 -37.27 -8.63 -0.03
C GLY A 49 -35.85 -8.06 -0.01
N ARG A 50 -35.17 -8.08 1.14
CA ARG A 50 -33.83 -7.51 1.35
C ARG A 50 -32.71 -8.54 1.32
N ASP A 51 -33.04 -9.84 1.26
CA ASP A 51 -32.03 -10.88 1.08
C ASP A 51 -31.63 -10.97 -0.39
N VAL A 52 -30.32 -10.98 -0.63
CA VAL A 52 -29.76 -11.21 -1.95
C VAL A 52 -29.56 -12.71 -2.12
N THR A 53 -30.19 -13.29 -3.14
CA THR A 53 -29.98 -14.69 -3.51
C THR A 53 -28.64 -14.85 -4.23
N ASP A 54 -28.08 -16.06 -4.22
CA ASP A 54 -26.83 -16.36 -4.96
C ASP A 54 -26.95 -15.98 -6.44
N GLU A 55 -28.06 -16.37 -7.10
CA GLU A 55 -28.33 -16.02 -8.50
C GLU A 55 -28.36 -14.51 -8.74
N ALA A 56 -29.09 -13.75 -7.92
CA ALA A 56 -29.15 -12.30 -8.05
C ALA A 56 -27.78 -11.65 -7.81
N ALA A 57 -27.00 -12.19 -6.87
CA ALA A 57 -25.65 -11.74 -6.61
C ALA A 57 -24.73 -12.01 -7.81
N ARG A 58 -24.79 -13.21 -8.39
CA ARG A 58 -24.01 -13.60 -9.58
C ARG A 58 -24.33 -12.73 -10.79
N GLN A 59 -25.61 -12.42 -11.04
CA GLN A 59 -25.99 -11.53 -12.13
C GLN A 59 -25.41 -10.12 -11.97
N LEU A 60 -25.39 -9.58 -10.75
CA LEU A 60 -24.78 -8.29 -10.49
C LEU A 60 -23.26 -8.32 -10.73
N MET A 61 -22.58 -9.39 -10.30
CA MET A 61 -21.14 -9.56 -10.54
C MET A 61 -20.84 -9.67 -12.04
N GLY A 62 -21.66 -10.43 -12.77
CA GLY A 62 -21.53 -10.57 -14.23
C GLY A 62 -21.70 -9.24 -14.98
N LYS A 63 -22.65 -8.39 -14.57
CA LYS A 63 -22.81 -7.02 -15.11
C LYS A 63 -21.60 -6.12 -14.85
N ALA A 64 -20.75 -6.48 -13.91
CA ALA A 64 -19.52 -5.77 -13.57
C ALA A 64 -18.28 -6.51 -14.08
N ASP A 65 -18.42 -7.44 -15.03
CA ASP A 65 -17.33 -8.21 -15.65
C ASP A 65 -16.53 -9.04 -14.64
N LEU A 66 -17.23 -9.59 -13.65
CA LEU A 66 -16.70 -10.47 -12.62
C LEU A 66 -17.50 -11.77 -12.59
N GLU A 67 -16.81 -12.89 -12.78
CA GLU A 67 -17.37 -14.23 -12.69
C GLU A 67 -17.09 -14.84 -11.31
N PRO A 68 -18.10 -15.06 -10.45
CA PRO A 68 -17.88 -15.70 -9.17
C PRO A 68 -17.56 -17.20 -9.31
N LEU A 69 -16.47 -17.62 -8.66
CA LEU A 69 -15.95 -19.00 -8.73
C LEU A 69 -16.47 -19.89 -7.60
N VAL A 70 -17.13 -19.30 -6.61
CA VAL A 70 -17.72 -19.97 -5.44
C VAL A 70 -19.09 -19.37 -5.15
N ASP A 71 -19.89 -20.03 -4.31
CA ASP A 71 -21.19 -19.52 -3.88
C ASP A 71 -21.09 -18.22 -3.10
N TYR A 72 -22.14 -17.40 -3.18
CA TYR A 72 -22.24 -16.09 -2.59
C TYR A 72 -22.01 -16.14 -1.07
N PRO A 73 -20.87 -15.60 -0.57
CA PRO A 73 -20.51 -15.69 0.84
C PRO A 73 -21.19 -14.61 1.70
N GLY A 74 -21.96 -13.71 1.08
CA GLY A 74 -22.58 -12.56 1.72
C GLY A 74 -21.96 -11.22 1.30
N SER A 75 -22.71 -10.13 1.53
CA SER A 75 -22.48 -8.83 0.89
C SER A 75 -21.12 -8.20 1.18
N LEU A 76 -20.65 -8.34 2.42
CA LEU A 76 -19.38 -7.76 2.90
C LEU A 76 -18.22 -8.76 2.89
N GLN A 77 -18.48 -10.02 2.55
CA GLN A 77 -17.44 -11.05 2.54
C GLN A 77 -16.63 -10.98 1.24
N PRO A 78 -15.31 -11.26 1.29
CA PRO A 78 -14.51 -11.43 0.09
C PRO A 78 -15.09 -12.58 -0.75
N TRP A 79 -15.39 -12.31 -2.02
CA TRP A 79 -15.98 -13.29 -2.92
C TRP A 79 -14.99 -13.62 -4.02
N LEU A 80 -14.54 -14.87 -4.08
CA LEU A 80 -13.57 -15.32 -5.08
C LEU A 80 -14.18 -15.22 -6.48
N CYS A 81 -13.58 -14.39 -7.33
CA CYS A 81 -14.06 -14.10 -8.68
C CYS A 81 -12.91 -14.05 -9.69
N ARG A 82 -13.20 -14.41 -10.94
CA ARG A 82 -12.34 -14.15 -12.10
C ARG A 82 -12.82 -12.87 -12.78
N CYS A 83 -11.89 -11.98 -13.09
CA CYS A 83 -12.15 -10.82 -13.92
C CYS A 83 -12.30 -11.23 -15.39
N LEU A 84 -13.41 -10.86 -16.02
CA LEU A 84 -13.67 -11.17 -17.42
C LEU A 84 -12.91 -10.24 -18.39
N HIS A 85 -12.35 -9.13 -17.92
CA HIS A 85 -11.49 -8.25 -18.72
C HIS A 85 -10.04 -8.70 -18.81
N CYS A 86 -9.40 -8.99 -17.67
CA CYS A 86 -7.96 -9.31 -17.62
C CYS A 86 -7.65 -10.74 -17.14
N GLY A 87 -8.65 -11.56 -16.84
CA GLY A 87 -8.48 -12.93 -16.36
C GLY A 87 -7.99 -13.06 -14.91
N HIS A 88 -7.62 -11.95 -14.25
CA HIS A 88 -7.13 -11.96 -12.86
C HIS A 88 -8.17 -12.53 -11.89
N VAL A 89 -7.73 -13.45 -11.04
CA VAL A 89 -8.55 -14.03 -9.96
C VAL A 89 -8.31 -13.23 -8.68
N GLY A 90 -9.35 -12.61 -8.16
CA GLY A 90 -9.30 -11.78 -6.96
C GLY A 90 -10.53 -11.98 -6.08
N THR A 91 -10.61 -11.23 -4.98
CA THR A 91 -11.68 -11.38 -3.98
C THR A 91 -12.44 -10.07 -3.72
N PRO A 92 -13.12 -9.48 -4.72
CA PRO A 92 -13.98 -8.33 -4.50
C PRO A 92 -15.15 -8.67 -3.57
N THR A 93 -15.74 -7.67 -2.93
CA THR A 93 -16.95 -7.84 -2.12
C THR A 93 -18.18 -7.39 -2.92
N TYR A 94 -19.29 -8.12 -2.84
CA TYR A 94 -20.55 -7.74 -3.50
C TYR A 94 -20.97 -6.30 -3.20
N ALA A 95 -20.87 -5.84 -1.95
CA ALA A 95 -21.24 -4.47 -1.56
C ALA A 95 -20.47 -3.40 -2.35
N LYS A 96 -19.17 -3.60 -2.56
CA LYS A 96 -18.34 -2.67 -3.35
C LYS A 96 -18.70 -2.73 -4.83
N VAL A 97 -18.94 -3.93 -5.37
CA VAL A 97 -19.32 -4.07 -6.78
C VAL A 97 -20.69 -3.44 -7.04
N HIS A 98 -21.65 -3.67 -6.15
CA HIS A 98 -22.98 -3.05 -6.22
C HIS A 98 -22.94 -1.52 -6.18
N THR A 99 -22.02 -0.94 -5.40
CA THR A 99 -21.95 0.53 -5.22
C THR A 99 -21.02 1.23 -6.20
N ARG A 100 -19.98 0.54 -6.70
CA ARG A 100 -18.88 1.16 -7.48
C ARG A 100 -18.65 0.49 -8.84
N GLY A 101 -19.42 -0.52 -9.22
CA GLY A 101 -19.25 -1.26 -10.48
C GLY A 101 -18.03 -2.18 -10.45
N HIS A 102 -17.29 -2.29 -11.55
CA HIS A 102 -16.13 -3.18 -11.69
C HIS A 102 -15.08 -2.97 -10.58
N GLN A 103 -14.66 -4.04 -9.88
CA GLN A 103 -13.72 -3.98 -8.75
C GLN A 103 -12.48 -4.89 -8.90
N CYS A 104 -12.01 -5.17 -10.12
CA CYS A 104 -10.74 -5.87 -10.29
C CYS A 104 -9.57 -4.98 -9.86
N TRP A 105 -8.77 -5.44 -8.89
CA TRP A 105 -7.58 -4.72 -8.45
C TRP A 105 -6.54 -4.58 -9.57
N SER A 106 -6.33 -5.62 -10.38
CA SER A 106 -5.38 -5.59 -11.49
C SER A 106 -5.74 -4.52 -12.52
N CYS A 107 -6.99 -4.50 -13.02
CA CYS A 107 -7.44 -3.48 -13.98
C CYS A 107 -7.34 -2.06 -13.38
N ARG A 108 -7.65 -1.89 -12.09
CA ARG A 108 -7.49 -0.60 -11.42
C ARG A 108 -6.02 -0.19 -11.36
N SER A 109 -5.11 -1.09 -11.00
CA SER A 109 -3.69 -0.83 -10.91
C SER A 109 -3.10 -0.46 -12.27
N GLU A 110 -3.48 -1.17 -13.33
CA GLU A 110 -3.07 -0.87 -14.70
C GLU A 110 -3.55 0.51 -15.15
N LYS A 111 -4.84 0.84 -14.94
CA LYS A 111 -5.37 2.17 -15.24
C LYS A 111 -4.65 3.29 -14.49
N ILE A 112 -4.28 3.05 -13.23
CA ILE A 112 -3.49 4.01 -12.43
C ILE A 112 -2.08 4.14 -13.00
N ALA A 113 -1.42 3.02 -13.32
CA ALA A 113 -0.08 3.02 -13.88
C ALA A 113 -0.03 3.76 -15.23
N ASP A 114 -1.03 3.54 -16.10
CA ASP A 114 -1.15 4.23 -17.38
C ASP A 114 -1.36 5.74 -17.19
N ALA A 115 -2.24 6.14 -16.28
CA ALA A 115 -2.48 7.55 -15.97
C ALA A 115 -1.28 8.25 -15.32
N LEU A 116 -0.39 7.49 -14.67
CA LEU A 116 0.84 8.00 -14.07
C LEU A 116 2.06 7.85 -14.97
N ARG A 117 1.93 7.25 -16.17
CA ARG A 117 3.04 7.09 -17.10
C ARG A 117 3.48 8.49 -17.54
N LEU A 118 4.67 8.87 -17.10
CA LEU A 118 5.31 10.12 -17.50
C LEU A 118 5.78 10.00 -18.93
N ASP A 119 5.49 11.01 -19.75
CA ASP A 119 6.09 11.09 -21.08
C ASP A 119 7.60 11.39 -20.97
N GLU A 120 8.34 11.08 -22.03
CA GLU A 120 9.80 11.25 -22.03
C GLU A 120 10.20 12.74 -21.97
N GLU A 121 9.38 13.65 -22.51
CA GLU A 121 9.66 15.09 -22.54
C GLU A 121 9.53 15.71 -21.13
N GLU A 122 8.47 15.38 -20.40
CA GLU A 122 8.22 15.73 -18.99
C GLU A 122 9.29 15.12 -18.07
N ALA A 123 9.72 13.89 -18.36
CA ALA A 123 10.82 13.22 -17.66
C ALA A 123 12.13 14.02 -17.82
N ILE A 124 12.50 14.36 -19.06
CA ILE A 124 13.70 15.14 -19.36
C ILE A 124 13.61 16.54 -18.72
N ALA A 125 12.47 17.21 -18.83
CA ALA A 125 12.25 18.52 -18.23
C ALA A 125 12.47 18.51 -16.71
N SER A 126 12.03 17.45 -16.03
CA SER A 126 12.24 17.27 -14.58
C SER A 126 13.73 17.16 -14.22
N MET A 127 14.53 16.49 -15.04
CA MET A 127 15.99 16.38 -14.83
C MET A 127 16.69 17.72 -15.06
N LEU A 128 16.34 18.41 -16.16
CA LEU A 128 16.92 19.70 -16.52
C LEU A 128 16.62 20.79 -15.48
N GLU A 129 15.42 20.80 -14.88
CA GLU A 129 15.06 21.71 -13.77
C GLU A 129 16.03 21.58 -12.58
N LYS A 130 16.60 20.39 -12.36
CA LYS A 130 17.60 20.13 -11.30
C LYS A 130 19.05 20.20 -11.80
N ALA A 131 19.29 20.82 -12.96
CA ALA A 131 20.60 20.95 -13.59
C ALA A 131 21.29 19.59 -13.84
N LEU A 132 20.49 18.60 -14.26
CA LEU A 132 20.95 17.27 -14.64
C LEU A 132 20.57 17.02 -16.10
N ASP A 133 21.57 16.71 -16.92
CA ASP A 133 21.45 16.44 -18.35
C ASP A 133 21.46 14.92 -18.58
N PRO A 134 20.31 14.28 -18.92
CA PRO A 134 20.25 12.84 -19.17
C PRO A 134 21.18 12.42 -20.32
N LEU A 135 21.95 11.35 -20.12
CA LEU A 135 22.90 10.85 -21.14
C LEU A 135 22.37 9.64 -21.91
N VAL A 136 21.20 9.12 -21.52
CA VAL A 136 20.52 7.96 -22.12
C VAL A 136 19.02 8.23 -22.15
N PRO A 137 18.23 7.56 -23.02
CA PRO A 137 16.78 7.69 -23.05
C PRO A 137 16.12 7.39 -21.70
N TYR A 138 14.92 7.93 -21.48
CA TYR A 138 14.19 7.71 -20.22
C TYR A 138 13.94 6.20 -20.00
N PRO A 139 14.35 5.62 -18.86
CA PRO A 139 14.17 4.19 -18.59
C PRO A 139 12.70 3.73 -18.42
N GLY A 140 11.72 4.62 -18.62
CA GLY A 140 10.30 4.29 -18.60
C GLY A 140 9.70 4.13 -17.21
N SER A 141 10.46 4.43 -16.15
CA SER A 141 10.00 4.36 -14.76
C SER A 141 10.68 5.43 -13.90
N THR A 142 9.91 6.01 -12.99
CA THR A 142 10.42 7.03 -12.05
C THR A 142 11.31 6.45 -10.96
N GLU A 143 11.28 5.13 -10.76
CA GLU A 143 12.04 4.41 -9.73
C GLU A 143 13.39 3.89 -10.24
N LEU A 144 13.61 3.88 -11.55
CA LEU A 144 14.87 3.40 -12.13
C LEU A 144 15.94 4.50 -12.10
N PRO A 145 17.21 4.18 -11.78
CA PRO A 145 18.32 5.12 -11.89
C PRO A 145 18.49 5.61 -13.32
N TRP A 146 18.62 6.92 -13.51
CA TRP A 146 18.75 7.52 -14.83
C TRP A 146 20.09 8.23 -14.97
N LYS A 147 20.98 7.63 -15.76
CA LYS A 147 22.33 8.16 -16.01
C LYS A 147 22.27 9.58 -16.56
N ALA A 148 22.95 10.50 -15.88
CA ALA A 148 22.92 11.91 -16.19
C ALA A 148 24.25 12.59 -15.84
N ARG A 149 24.52 13.71 -16.49
CA ARG A 149 25.64 14.61 -16.20
C ARG A 149 25.12 15.81 -15.42
N CYS A 150 25.78 16.17 -14.33
CA CYS A 150 25.48 17.43 -13.65
C CYS A 150 25.95 18.61 -14.50
N MET A 151 25.07 19.57 -14.78
CA MET A 151 25.40 20.77 -15.56
C MET A 151 26.21 21.80 -14.76
N THR A 152 26.29 21.66 -13.42
CA THR A 152 27.03 22.57 -12.55
C THR A 152 28.48 22.14 -12.33
N CYS A 153 28.72 20.85 -12.10
CA CYS A 153 30.06 20.32 -11.80
C CYS A 153 30.58 19.28 -12.82
N GLU A 154 29.83 19.06 -13.90
CA GLU A 154 30.16 18.16 -15.01
C GLU A 154 30.32 16.67 -14.65
N THR A 155 30.13 16.32 -13.38
CA THR A 155 30.22 14.94 -12.90
C THR A 155 29.16 14.08 -13.57
N VAL A 156 29.59 12.96 -14.17
CA VAL A 156 28.70 11.92 -14.68
C VAL A 156 28.25 11.04 -13.52
N LEU A 157 26.95 10.93 -13.33
CA LEU A 157 26.32 10.09 -12.30
C LEU A 157 25.87 8.79 -12.94
N ASP A 158 26.53 7.68 -12.58
CA ASP A 158 26.26 6.34 -13.07
C ASP A 158 26.49 5.29 -11.95
N PRO A 159 25.42 4.73 -11.35
CA PRO A 159 24.01 4.98 -11.64
C PRO A 159 23.59 6.41 -11.25
N GLY A 160 22.76 7.02 -12.09
CA GLY A 160 22.26 8.37 -11.86
C GLY A 160 21.06 8.42 -10.90
N PRO A 161 20.48 9.61 -10.64
CA PRO A 161 19.34 9.74 -9.75
C PRO A 161 18.07 9.16 -10.38
N THR A 162 17.08 8.84 -9.54
CA THR A 162 15.75 8.42 -9.98
C THR A 162 14.82 9.64 -10.09
N LEU A 163 13.87 9.65 -11.03
CA LEU A 163 12.92 10.77 -11.14
C LEU A 163 12.05 10.93 -9.90
N HIS A 164 11.72 9.85 -9.21
CA HIS A 164 11.04 9.90 -7.91
C HIS A 164 11.77 10.83 -6.94
N ASN A 165 13.10 10.71 -6.86
CA ASN A 165 13.93 11.53 -5.99
C ASN A 165 14.08 12.97 -6.49
N ILE A 166 14.19 13.16 -7.81
CA ILE A 166 14.35 14.47 -8.46
C ILE A 166 13.09 15.33 -8.33
N ARG A 167 11.90 14.73 -8.48
CA ARG A 167 10.59 15.39 -8.32
C ARG A 167 10.23 15.63 -6.84
N GLY A 168 10.91 14.94 -5.92
CA GLY A 168 10.85 15.23 -4.49
C GLY A 168 11.62 16.50 -4.11
N THR A 169 11.51 16.92 -2.85
CA THR A 169 12.08 18.19 -2.35
C THR A 169 13.60 18.17 -2.09
N GLN A 170 14.31 17.04 -2.30
CA GLN A 170 15.61 16.84 -1.65
C GLN A 170 16.81 16.41 -2.50
N ARG A 171 16.72 16.19 -3.82
CA ARG A 171 17.89 15.63 -4.53
C ARG A 171 18.18 16.29 -5.89
N GLY A 172 19.43 16.73 -6.02
CA GLY A 172 20.12 17.06 -7.26
C GLY A 172 21.45 16.30 -7.29
N CYS A 173 22.50 16.85 -7.89
CA CYS A 173 23.82 16.20 -7.87
C CYS A 173 24.37 16.03 -6.43
N PRO A 174 24.78 14.83 -6.00
CA PRO A 174 25.31 14.59 -4.65
C PRO A 174 26.62 15.35 -4.39
N THR A 175 27.43 15.55 -5.42
CA THR A 175 28.69 16.31 -5.33
C THR A 175 28.43 17.80 -5.07
N CYS A 176 27.35 18.35 -5.63
CA CYS A 176 26.95 19.75 -5.44
C CYS A 176 26.12 20.00 -4.18
N ALA A 177 25.66 18.95 -3.50
CA ALA A 177 24.79 19.10 -2.34
C ALA A 177 25.50 19.88 -1.22
N ALA A 178 24.87 20.97 -0.76
CA ALA A 178 25.40 21.81 0.32
C ALA A 178 25.38 21.10 1.70
N ARG A 179 24.59 20.05 1.84
CA ARG A 179 24.45 19.22 3.04
C ARG A 179 24.51 17.75 2.66
N GLY A 180 25.11 16.94 3.53
CA GLY A 180 25.28 15.51 3.32
C GLY A 180 26.75 15.13 3.12
N ILE A 181 26.97 13.89 2.72
CA ILE A 181 28.30 13.35 2.41
C ILE A 181 28.66 13.79 0.99
N ASN A 182 29.85 14.37 0.82
CA ASN A 182 30.43 14.65 -0.48
C ASN A 182 31.41 13.53 -0.85
N PRO A 183 31.08 12.68 -1.84
CA PRO A 183 31.92 11.54 -2.21
C PRO A 183 33.29 11.94 -2.78
N ALA A 184 33.45 13.18 -3.24
CA ALA A 184 34.67 13.70 -3.83
C ALA A 184 35.60 14.42 -2.82
N LYS A 185 35.26 14.43 -1.53
CA LYS A 185 36.10 14.99 -0.46
C LYS A 185 36.69 13.87 0.42
N PRO A 186 37.77 14.14 1.17
CA PRO A 186 38.23 13.24 2.22
C PRO A 186 37.14 12.97 3.24
N GLY A 187 37.12 11.76 3.76
CA GLY A 187 36.16 11.33 4.76
C GLY A 187 36.55 10.01 5.38
N TYR A 188 35.67 9.45 6.20
CA TYR A 188 35.97 8.24 6.95
C TYR A 188 34.75 7.36 7.15
N LEU A 189 35.00 6.05 7.19
CA LEU A 189 34.07 5.05 7.69
C LEU A 189 34.31 4.87 9.19
N TYR A 190 33.24 4.79 9.98
CA TYR A 190 33.31 4.54 11.41
C TYR A 190 32.39 3.40 11.83
N LEU A 191 32.75 2.74 12.93
CA LEU A 191 31.93 1.78 13.66
C LEU A 191 31.83 2.23 15.12
N VAL A 192 30.61 2.38 15.62
CA VAL A 192 30.31 2.72 17.01
C VAL A 192 29.42 1.64 17.65
N VAL A 193 29.55 1.48 18.96
CA VAL A 193 28.85 0.49 19.78
C VAL A 193 28.02 1.21 20.85
N HIS A 194 26.86 0.68 21.20
CA HIS A 194 26.07 1.18 22.32
C HIS A 194 25.62 0.01 23.20
N ASP A 195 26.30 -0.17 24.33
CA ASP A 195 26.11 -1.32 25.22
C ASP A 195 24.69 -1.43 25.76
N ALA A 196 24.10 -0.31 26.22
CA ALA A 196 22.73 -0.32 26.73
C ALA A 196 21.67 -0.68 25.67
N HIS A 197 22.02 -0.60 24.38
CA HIS A 197 21.14 -0.99 23.27
C HIS A 197 21.56 -2.32 22.64
N GLN A 198 22.69 -2.90 23.06
CA GLN A 198 23.30 -4.06 22.43
C GLN A 198 23.39 -3.90 20.91
N ALA A 199 23.82 -2.71 20.47
CA ALA A 199 23.73 -2.29 19.07
C ALA A 199 25.08 -1.85 18.52
N LEU A 200 25.30 -2.17 17.24
CA LEU A 200 26.40 -1.67 16.42
C LEU A 200 25.86 -0.76 15.34
N LYS A 201 26.56 0.35 15.08
CA LYS A 201 26.25 1.25 13.98
C LYS A 201 27.52 1.58 13.23
N TRP A 202 27.50 1.36 11.93
CA TRP A 202 28.52 1.85 11.03
C TRP A 202 27.98 2.99 10.17
N GLY A 203 28.85 3.87 9.70
CA GLY A 203 28.46 4.97 8.84
C GLY A 203 29.65 5.73 8.27
N ILE A 204 29.37 6.60 7.32
CA ILE A 204 30.38 7.38 6.60
C ILE A 204 30.17 8.87 6.91
N ALA A 205 31.25 9.66 6.98
CA ALA A 205 31.18 11.10 7.18
C ALA A 205 32.38 11.85 6.58
N ASN A 206 32.17 13.11 6.18
CA ASN A 206 33.24 14.05 5.82
C ASN A 206 33.61 15.03 6.97
N ILE A 207 32.86 15.00 8.08
CA ILE A 207 33.00 15.98 9.16
C ILE A 207 33.17 15.29 10.51
N GLU A 208 34.12 15.76 11.32
CA GLU A 208 34.44 15.18 12.64
C GLU A 208 33.27 15.21 13.62
N GLN A 209 32.45 16.26 13.55
CA GLN A 209 31.34 16.50 14.48
C GLN A 209 30.33 15.35 14.54
N ARG A 210 30.28 14.50 13.50
CA ARG A 210 29.42 13.31 13.44
C ARG A 210 29.76 12.29 14.53
N LEU A 211 31.04 12.05 14.81
CA LEU A 211 31.45 11.13 15.86
C LEU A 211 31.18 11.72 17.24
N THR A 212 31.46 13.02 17.42
CA THR A 212 31.14 13.74 18.66
C THR A 212 29.65 13.66 19.01
N GLN A 213 28.78 13.72 18.00
CA GLN A 213 27.34 13.56 18.19
C GLN A 213 26.95 12.14 18.66
N HIS A 214 27.57 11.10 18.14
CA HIS A 214 27.30 9.73 18.60
C HIS A 214 27.80 9.52 20.03
N VAL A 215 29.00 10.02 20.34
CA VAL A 215 29.56 9.98 21.70
C VAL A 215 28.66 10.69 22.70
N SER A 216 28.11 11.86 22.36
CA SER A 216 27.17 12.57 23.25
C SER A 216 25.83 11.85 23.44
N GLN A 217 25.51 10.88 22.58
CA GLN A 217 24.34 10.03 22.65
C GLN A 217 24.62 8.66 23.29
N GLY A 218 25.78 8.48 23.94
CA GLY A 218 26.13 7.25 24.64
C GLY A 218 26.74 6.15 23.77
N TRP A 219 27.15 6.48 22.54
CA TRP A 219 27.85 5.53 21.66
C TRP A 219 29.37 5.62 21.86
N GLU A 220 30.05 4.49 21.80
CA GLU A 220 31.50 4.39 21.90
C GLU A 220 32.11 4.07 20.53
N LEU A 221 33.19 4.76 20.15
CA LEU A 221 33.90 4.51 18.90
C LEU A 221 34.73 3.23 19.00
N SER A 222 34.41 2.25 18.16
CA SER A 222 35.14 0.98 18.08
C SER A 222 36.20 0.98 16.98
N ALA A 223 35.91 1.54 15.81
CA ALA A 223 36.86 1.60 14.71
C ALA A 223 36.60 2.80 13.78
N ARG A 224 37.67 3.25 13.10
CA ARG A 224 37.64 4.30 12.09
C ARG A 224 38.66 3.99 10.98
N TRP A 225 38.26 4.22 9.74
CA TRP A 225 39.10 4.13 8.56
C TRP A 225 38.94 5.39 7.73
N ASP A 226 40.04 6.08 7.45
CA ASP A 226 40.08 7.33 6.69
C ASP A 226 40.39 7.07 5.20
N PHE A 227 39.77 7.85 4.33
CA PHE A 227 39.85 7.75 2.88
C PHE A 227 40.11 9.13 2.26
N ASP A 228 41.00 9.20 1.27
CA ASP A 228 41.27 10.42 0.50
C ASP A 228 40.02 10.91 -0.24
N LEU A 229 39.20 9.97 -0.74
CA LEU A 229 37.91 10.23 -1.34
C LEU A 229 36.85 9.35 -0.68
N THR A 230 35.79 9.97 -0.19
CA THR A 230 34.75 9.27 0.58
C THR A 230 33.97 8.25 -0.25
N ARG A 231 33.98 8.36 -1.58
CA ARG A 231 33.37 7.35 -2.46
C ARG A 231 34.03 5.96 -2.38
N ASP A 232 35.24 5.89 -1.84
CA ASP A 232 36.02 4.66 -1.71
C ASP A 232 35.80 3.95 -0.35
N ALA A 233 35.03 4.58 0.55
CA ALA A 233 34.64 4.06 1.87
C ALA A 233 33.42 3.14 1.81
#